data_AF-A0A384J983-F1
#
_entry.id   AF-A0A384J983-F1
#
_cell.length_a   1.000
_cell.length_b   1.000
_cell.length_c   1.000
_cell.angle_alpha   90.00
_cell.angle_beta   90.00
_cell.angle_gamma   90.00
#
_symmetry.space_group_name_H-M   'P 1'
#
loop_
_entity.id
_entity.type
_entity.pdbx_description
1 polymer ?
#
loop_
_entity_poly.entity_id
_entity_poly.type
_entity_poly.pdbx_seq_one_letter_code
_entity_poly.pdbx_strand_id
1 'polypeptide(L)'
;MSVTTLNGQPTLNISGPGQTALSRLDPLKKVFTKFFSSIPQKVRGHVVAVIGELIGTTAFLFIAFSAAEVALASANDNKGDKVSYETKSISTTQILFIAFGAGISLVVNAWTFFRISGGLFDPAVSIALFFVGAIDLTRCVLLCIAQCLGAIAASAMAYGLYHGGLHTATTLKPGMSPAQGVIVEMILTCQLCFTVLMLAAEKHEATFLAPLGIGLSVFIGELAGVFWTGGSMNPARSLGPAVVTLSFPSYHWIYWVGPIAGAGLASIIYKLIKALEYETAQLSEGEMHAHPVEDSEKASGHTGPCECMCFKVAAQGQSSAASTLQVATTDARKSSSLVPTKSTKSGNSEVKKTETVVEEPAKTQPKPAPAADDGFFGEMYAD
;
A
#
# COMPACT_ATOMS: atom_id res chain seq x y z
N MET A 1 -18.68 25.12 1.01
CA MET A 1 -17.31 24.55 1.06
C MET A 1 -16.63 24.93 -0.24
N SER A 2 -15.49 25.61 -0.19
CA SER A 2 -14.74 25.98 -1.39
C SER A 2 -13.47 25.16 -1.44
N VAL A 3 -13.20 24.51 -2.56
CA VAL A 3 -11.90 23.91 -2.83
C VAL A 3 -11.02 25.05 -3.32
N THR A 4 -9.99 25.41 -2.54
CA THR A 4 -9.01 26.41 -2.96
C THR A 4 -7.67 25.72 -3.12
N THR A 5 -6.99 25.99 -4.23
CA THR A 5 -5.65 25.49 -4.50
C THR A 5 -4.62 26.43 -3.87
N LEU A 6 -3.84 25.93 -2.92
CA LEU A 6 -2.58 26.55 -2.50
C LEU A 6 -1.47 25.74 -3.17
N ASN A 7 -0.69 26.38 -4.06
CA ASN A 7 0.39 25.76 -4.85
C ASN A 7 -0.03 24.57 -5.73
N GLY A 8 -1.19 24.64 -6.40
CA GLY A 8 -1.61 23.62 -7.37
C GLY A 8 -2.12 22.30 -6.76
N GLN A 9 -2.19 22.19 -5.44
CA GLN A 9 -2.73 21.01 -4.76
C GLN A 9 -4.14 21.32 -4.22
N PRO A 10 -5.15 20.46 -4.46
CA PRO A 10 -6.49 20.66 -3.90
C PRO A 10 -6.44 20.48 -2.39
N THR A 11 -6.51 21.58 -1.65
CA THR A 11 -6.67 21.57 -0.20
C THR A 11 -8.12 21.86 0.17
N LEU A 12 -8.68 21.02 1.03
CA LEU A 12 -10.02 21.21 1.56
C LEU A 12 -9.99 22.44 2.48
N ASN A 13 -10.44 23.58 1.97
CA ASN A 13 -10.39 24.83 2.69
C ASN A 13 -11.54 24.91 3.70
N ILE A 14 -11.35 24.32 4.88
CA ILE A 14 -12.31 24.40 5.99
C ILE A 14 -12.29 25.81 6.62
N SER A 15 -11.38 26.70 6.21
CA SER A 15 -11.30 28.02 6.83
C SER A 15 -10.66 29.11 5.97
N GLY A 16 -11.35 30.24 5.81
CA GLY A 16 -10.89 31.36 4.99
C GLY A 16 -9.44 31.82 5.27
N PRO A 17 -8.83 32.59 4.33
CA PRO A 17 -7.41 32.95 4.39
C PRO A 17 -7.04 33.51 5.77
N GLY A 18 -6.15 32.80 6.49
CA GLY A 18 -5.64 33.24 7.80
C GLY A 18 -6.42 32.77 9.04
N GLN A 19 -7.38 31.85 8.92
CA GLN A 19 -8.16 31.40 10.08
C GLN A 19 -8.30 29.89 10.20
N THR A 20 -7.29 29.07 10.50
CA THR A 20 -7.61 27.71 11.00
C THR A 20 -8.47 27.84 12.27
N ALA A 21 -9.78 27.62 12.17
CA ALA A 21 -10.77 27.94 13.20
C ALA A 21 -10.54 27.14 14.49
N LEU A 22 -9.94 25.95 14.38
CA LEU A 22 -9.50 25.13 15.52
C LEU A 22 -8.39 25.76 16.37
N SER A 23 -7.69 26.78 15.85
CA SER A 23 -6.45 27.26 16.45
C SER A 23 -6.60 28.50 17.35
N ARG A 24 -7.80 29.11 17.42
CA ARG A 24 -8.01 30.42 18.07
C ARG A 24 -8.66 30.37 19.46
N LEU A 25 -9.23 29.23 19.87
CA LEU A 25 -9.94 29.10 21.15
C LEU A 25 -9.47 27.91 22.00
N ASP A 26 -8.30 27.35 21.71
CA ASP A 26 -7.81 26.19 22.44
C ASP A 26 -6.89 26.61 23.61
N PRO A 27 -7.36 26.57 24.88
CA PRO A 27 -6.51 26.84 26.04
C PRO A 27 -5.34 25.85 26.13
N LEU A 28 -5.51 24.62 25.61
CA LEU A 28 -4.45 23.62 25.56
C LEU A 28 -3.36 24.01 24.55
N LYS A 29 -3.70 24.71 23.46
CA LYS A 29 -2.70 25.16 22.47
C LYS A 29 -1.63 26.02 23.13
N LYS A 30 -1.97 26.91 24.07
CA LYS A 30 -0.94 27.72 24.76
C LYS A 30 -0.01 26.85 25.61
N VAL A 31 -0.58 25.90 26.35
CA VAL A 31 0.18 24.94 27.19
C VAL A 31 1.09 24.07 26.32
N PHE A 32 0.52 23.45 25.28
CA PHE A 32 1.26 22.61 24.34
C PHE A 32 2.30 23.40 23.56
N THR A 33 1.99 24.61 23.08
CA THR A 33 2.98 25.42 22.34
C THR A 33 4.16 25.75 23.22
N LYS A 34 3.95 26.12 24.49
CA LYS A 34 5.03 26.42 25.44
C LYS A 34 5.88 25.18 25.75
N PHE A 35 5.22 24.03 25.94
CA PHE A 35 5.91 22.76 26.19
C PHE A 35 6.70 22.27 24.95
N PHE A 36 6.12 22.34 23.76
CA PHE A 36 6.78 21.87 22.54
C PHE A 36 7.79 22.86 21.97
N SER A 37 7.71 24.15 22.33
CA SER A 37 8.73 25.15 21.97
C SER A 37 10.02 25.00 22.77
N SER A 38 9.99 24.35 23.94
CA SER A 38 11.21 24.10 24.73
C SER A 38 12.03 22.90 24.24
N ILE A 39 11.45 22.05 23.38
CA ILE A 39 12.11 20.87 22.83
C ILE A 39 12.89 21.26 21.56
N PRO A 40 14.17 20.87 21.41
CA PRO A 40 14.94 21.12 20.19
C PRO A 40 14.22 20.63 18.93
N GLN A 41 14.27 21.40 17.84
CA GLN A 41 13.52 21.11 16.61
C GLN A 41 13.77 19.69 16.07
N LYS A 42 15.02 19.21 16.13
CA LYS A 42 15.39 17.85 15.73
C LYS A 42 14.64 16.79 16.54
N VAL A 43 14.61 16.94 17.87
CA VAL A 43 13.88 16.03 18.78
C VAL A 43 12.38 16.10 18.52
N ARG A 44 11.83 17.31 18.33
CA ARG A 44 10.42 17.48 17.96
C ARG A 44 10.08 16.76 16.66
N GLY A 45 10.98 16.80 15.66
CA GLY A 45 10.85 16.04 14.43
C GLY A 45 10.73 14.54 14.68
N HIS A 46 11.60 13.96 15.52
CA HIS A 46 11.54 12.55 15.93
C HIS A 46 10.22 12.21 16.62
N VAL A 47 9.79 13.03 17.59
CA VAL A 47 8.54 12.83 18.34
C VAL A 47 7.32 12.79 17.41
N VAL A 48 7.22 13.74 16.47
CA VAL A 48 6.10 13.79 15.51
C VAL A 48 6.03 12.51 14.67
N ALA A 49 7.17 12.05 14.14
CA ALA A 49 7.18 10.84 13.33
C ALA A 49 6.90 9.58 14.16
N VAL A 50 7.41 9.49 15.39
CA VAL A 50 7.12 8.37 16.31
C VAL A 50 5.63 8.28 16.60
N ILE A 51 4.97 9.41 16.89
CA ILE A 51 3.52 9.44 17.13
C ILE A 51 2.76 9.06 15.85
N GLY A 52 3.16 9.60 14.70
CA GLY A 52 2.54 9.28 13.41
C GLY A 52 2.66 7.80 13.06
N GLU A 53 3.84 7.20 13.23
CA GLU A 53 4.07 5.78 12.98
C GLU A 53 3.34 4.90 14.00
N LEU A 54 3.30 5.26 15.28
CA LEU A 54 2.57 4.49 16.29
C LEU A 54 1.07 4.43 15.98
N ILE A 55 0.43 5.59 15.79
CA ILE A 55 -1.02 5.68 15.53
C ILE A 55 -1.35 5.10 14.17
N GLY A 56 -0.58 5.46 13.14
CA GLY A 56 -0.84 5.01 11.77
C GLY A 56 -0.61 3.51 11.58
N THR A 57 0.42 2.92 12.21
CA THR A 57 0.62 1.45 12.20
C THR A 57 -0.52 0.75 12.94
N THR A 58 -0.97 1.31 14.09
CA THR A 58 -2.11 0.76 14.82
C THR A 58 -3.36 0.76 13.94
N ALA A 59 -3.68 1.87 13.30
CA ALA A 59 -4.87 2.01 12.46
C ALA A 59 -4.79 1.12 11.19
N PHE A 60 -3.64 1.11 10.52
CA PHE A 60 -3.39 0.27 9.35
C PHE A 60 -3.57 -1.21 9.69
N LEU A 61 -2.82 -1.72 10.67
CA LEU A 61 -2.83 -3.13 10.99
C LEU A 61 -4.11 -3.56 11.68
N PHE A 62 -4.77 -2.69 12.44
CA PHE A 62 -6.07 -3.03 13.02
C PHE A 62 -7.07 -3.37 11.92
N ILE A 63 -7.24 -2.49 10.92
CA ILE A 63 -8.17 -2.73 9.81
C ILE A 63 -7.73 -3.93 8.94
N ALA A 64 -6.43 -4.11 8.73
CA ALA A 64 -5.91 -5.28 8.00
C ALA A 64 -6.23 -6.59 8.76
N PHE A 65 -6.02 -6.61 10.08
CA PHE A 65 -6.36 -7.75 10.92
C PHE A 65 -7.87 -7.99 10.97
N SER A 66 -8.69 -6.94 11.07
CA SER A 66 -10.15 -7.04 10.97
C SER A 66 -10.58 -7.72 9.68
N ALA A 67 -9.98 -7.33 8.54
CA ALA A 67 -10.30 -7.93 7.26
C ALA A 67 -9.93 -9.42 7.22
N ALA A 68 -8.78 -9.78 7.79
CA ALA A 68 -8.36 -11.17 7.90
C ALA A 68 -9.26 -12.00 8.82
N GLU A 69 -9.65 -11.47 9.99
CA GLU A 69 -10.62 -12.13 10.88
C GLU A 69 -11.97 -12.33 10.19
N VAL A 70 -12.49 -11.32 9.47
CA VAL A 70 -13.74 -11.47 8.71
C VAL A 70 -13.63 -12.55 7.63
N ALA A 71 -12.53 -12.57 6.88
CA ALA A 71 -12.29 -13.60 5.86
C ALA A 71 -12.23 -15.00 6.47
N LEU A 72 -11.47 -15.18 7.55
CA LEU A 72 -11.32 -16.48 8.21
C LEU A 72 -12.61 -16.92 8.90
N ALA A 73 -13.32 -16.01 9.56
CA ALA A 73 -14.61 -16.27 10.16
C ALA A 73 -15.68 -16.66 9.12
N SER A 74 -15.61 -16.12 7.89
CA SER A 74 -16.58 -16.44 6.83
C SER A 74 -16.53 -17.89 6.32
N ALA A 75 -15.44 -18.64 6.58
CA ALA A 75 -15.35 -20.06 6.25
C ALA A 75 -16.10 -20.97 7.24
N ASN A 76 -16.71 -20.40 8.27
CA ASN A 76 -17.48 -21.16 9.23
C ASN A 76 -18.82 -21.60 8.65
N ASP A 77 -19.03 -22.92 8.59
CA ASP A 77 -20.28 -23.54 8.15
C ASP A 77 -21.46 -23.34 9.14
N ASN A 78 -21.57 -22.16 9.78
CA ASN A 78 -22.69 -21.72 10.63
C ASN A 78 -23.23 -22.78 11.62
N LYS A 79 -22.36 -23.47 12.37
CA LYS A 79 -22.77 -24.43 13.42
C LYS A 79 -23.03 -23.77 14.79
N GLY A 80 -23.72 -22.62 14.81
CA GLY A 80 -24.12 -21.89 16.03
C GLY A 80 -23.19 -20.73 16.44
N ASP A 81 -23.34 -20.21 17.66
CA ASP A 81 -22.59 -19.06 18.22
C ASP A 81 -21.06 -19.28 18.37
N LYS A 82 -20.55 -20.43 17.93
CA LYS A 82 -19.13 -20.77 17.98
C LYS A 82 -18.53 -20.70 16.59
N VAL A 83 -17.62 -19.75 16.41
CA VAL A 83 -16.76 -19.66 15.23
C VAL A 83 -15.69 -20.76 15.33
N SER A 84 -15.70 -21.71 14.40
CA SER A 84 -14.80 -22.87 14.29
C SER A 84 -13.67 -22.62 13.29
N TYR A 85 -12.51 -22.19 13.78
CA TYR A 85 -11.33 -21.92 12.96
C TYR A 85 -10.55 -23.18 12.53
N GLU A 86 -11.20 -24.35 12.47
CA GLU A 86 -10.57 -25.58 11.95
C GLU A 86 -10.07 -25.35 10.52
N THR A 87 -8.82 -25.77 10.28
CA THR A 87 -8.00 -25.43 9.10
C THR A 87 -8.53 -26.08 7.83
N LYS A 88 -9.70 -25.65 7.34
CA LYS A 88 -10.01 -25.74 5.92
C LYS A 88 -8.99 -24.88 5.17
N SER A 89 -8.47 -25.40 4.07
CA SER A 89 -7.62 -24.63 3.16
C SER A 89 -8.30 -23.29 2.84
N ILE A 90 -7.58 -22.19 3.05
CA ILE A 90 -8.09 -20.85 2.74
C ILE A 90 -8.47 -20.77 1.25
N SER A 91 -9.68 -20.34 0.96
CA SER A 91 -10.18 -20.19 -0.42
C SER A 91 -9.57 -18.97 -1.10
N THR A 92 -9.52 -18.97 -2.44
CA THR A 92 -9.06 -17.80 -3.22
C THR A 92 -9.88 -16.54 -2.92
N THR A 93 -11.18 -16.67 -2.62
CA THR A 93 -12.03 -15.54 -2.21
C THR A 93 -11.58 -14.94 -0.88
N GLN A 94 -11.20 -15.77 0.09
CA GLN A 94 -10.67 -15.29 1.37
C GLN A 94 -9.30 -14.64 1.20
N ILE A 95 -8.42 -15.21 0.36
CA ILE A 95 -7.13 -14.59 0.01
C ILE A 95 -7.36 -13.20 -0.61
N LEU A 96 -8.28 -13.09 -1.57
CA LEU A 96 -8.63 -11.82 -2.20
C LEU A 96 -9.14 -10.79 -1.18
N PHE A 97 -9.99 -11.22 -0.23
CA PHE A 97 -10.52 -10.35 0.82
C PHE A 97 -9.42 -9.86 1.77
N ILE A 98 -8.53 -10.75 2.22
CA ILE A 98 -7.37 -10.42 3.06
C ILE A 98 -6.48 -9.42 2.33
N ALA A 99 -6.10 -9.74 1.10
CA ALA A 99 -5.23 -8.89 0.29
C ALA A 99 -5.84 -7.51 0.10
N PHE A 100 -7.12 -7.44 -0.29
CA PHE A 100 -7.82 -6.18 -0.51
C PHE A 100 -7.92 -5.35 0.79
N GLY A 101 -8.26 -5.99 1.90
CA GLY A 101 -8.35 -5.34 3.21
C GLY A 101 -7.01 -4.76 3.67
N ALA A 102 -5.93 -5.54 3.57
CA ALA A 102 -4.59 -5.08 3.91
C ALA A 102 -4.12 -3.95 2.98
N GLY A 103 -4.21 -4.14 1.67
CA GLY A 103 -3.78 -3.16 0.68
C GLY A 103 -4.53 -1.82 0.80
N ILE A 104 -5.86 -1.85 0.83
CA ILE A 104 -6.67 -0.63 0.94
C ILE A 104 -6.52 0.04 2.31
N SER A 105 -6.38 -0.74 3.39
CA SER A 105 -6.04 -0.17 4.70
C SER A 105 -4.74 0.62 4.65
N LEU A 106 -3.70 0.07 3.99
CA LEU A 106 -2.44 0.78 3.81
C LEU A 106 -2.61 2.02 2.94
N VAL A 107 -3.34 1.95 1.83
CA VAL A 107 -3.63 3.11 0.96
C VAL A 107 -4.19 4.27 1.79
N VAL A 108 -5.24 4.02 2.57
CA VAL A 108 -5.95 5.06 3.34
C VAL A 108 -5.07 5.62 4.46
N ASN A 109 -4.41 4.75 5.23
CA ASN A 109 -3.58 5.19 6.34
C ASN A 109 -2.31 5.88 5.85
N ALA A 110 -1.65 5.37 4.80
CA ALA A 110 -0.47 6.00 4.25
C ALA A 110 -0.80 7.41 3.73
N TRP A 111 -1.93 7.60 3.03
CA TRP A 111 -2.37 8.94 2.63
C TRP A 111 -2.64 9.87 3.82
N THR A 112 -3.26 9.35 4.88
CA THR A 112 -3.61 10.12 6.08
C THR A 112 -2.36 10.62 6.82
N PHE A 113 -1.34 9.77 6.94
CA PHE A 113 -0.12 10.06 7.71
C PHE A 113 1.07 10.50 6.85
N PHE A 114 0.91 10.56 5.52
CA PHE A 114 2.00 10.86 4.57
C PHE A 114 2.75 12.14 4.93
N ARG A 115 2.03 13.16 5.40
CA ARG A 115 2.58 14.47 5.79
C ARG A 115 2.99 14.58 7.25
N ILE A 116 2.77 13.53 8.06
CA ILE A 116 3.09 13.50 9.49
C ILE A 116 4.41 12.77 9.71
N SER A 117 4.47 11.49 9.33
CA SER A 117 5.64 10.63 9.49
C SER A 117 6.25 10.18 8.16
N GLY A 118 5.49 10.27 7.07
CA GLY A 118 5.76 9.57 5.81
C GLY A 118 4.86 8.35 5.61
N GLY A 119 4.22 7.85 6.67
CA GLY A 119 3.33 6.69 6.62
C GLY A 119 4.05 5.40 6.24
N LEU A 120 5.12 5.05 6.95
CA LEU A 120 5.98 3.89 6.61
C LEU A 120 5.32 2.59 7.09
N PHE A 121 4.90 2.57 8.35
CA PHE A 121 4.17 1.52 9.05
C PHE A 121 4.80 0.12 9.07
N ASP A 122 6.09 0.04 8.74
CA ASP A 122 6.81 -1.20 8.55
C ASP A 122 8.31 -1.02 8.87
N PRO A 123 8.87 -1.82 9.80
CA PRO A 123 10.30 -1.83 10.07
C PRO A 123 11.17 -2.09 8.82
N ALA A 124 10.72 -2.95 7.90
CA ALA A 124 11.46 -3.24 6.66
C ALA A 124 11.52 -2.00 5.74
N VAL A 125 10.42 -1.26 5.62
CA VAL A 125 10.38 0.00 4.86
C VAL A 125 11.27 1.08 5.52
N SER A 126 11.24 1.19 6.85
CA SER A 126 12.14 2.08 7.59
C SER A 126 13.61 1.75 7.32
N ILE A 127 13.96 0.47 7.33
CA ILE A 127 15.32 -0.01 7.05
C ILE A 127 15.71 0.26 5.59
N ALA A 128 14.82 0.06 4.62
CA ALA A 128 15.08 0.37 3.21
C ALA A 128 15.38 1.87 3.02
N LEU A 129 14.61 2.76 3.66
CA LEU A 129 14.85 4.20 3.65
C LEU A 129 16.16 4.59 4.35
N PHE A 130 16.53 3.88 5.42
CA PHE A 130 17.82 4.07 6.07
C PHE A 130 18.99 3.67 5.14
N PHE A 131 18.90 2.52 4.46
CA PHE A 131 19.94 2.04 3.56
C PHE A 131 20.21 2.96 2.37
N VAL A 132 19.20 3.67 1.87
CA VAL A 132 19.38 4.67 0.80
C VAL A 132 19.72 6.07 1.33
N GLY A 133 19.79 6.27 2.64
CA GLY A 133 20.13 7.55 3.27
C GLY A 133 18.98 8.55 3.35
N ALA A 134 17.73 8.11 3.17
CA ALA A 134 16.54 8.96 3.27
C ALA A 134 16.14 9.26 4.73
N ILE A 135 16.53 8.41 5.68
CA ILE A 135 16.41 8.65 7.13
C ILE A 135 17.69 8.27 7.85
N ASP A 136 17.98 8.94 8.97
CA ASP A 136 19.13 8.59 9.82
C ASP A 136 18.85 7.36 10.71
N LEU A 137 19.91 6.76 11.27
CA LEU A 137 19.82 5.57 12.10
C LEU A 137 18.93 5.77 13.34
N THR A 138 19.02 6.95 13.98
CA THR A 138 18.22 7.25 15.17
C THR A 138 16.74 7.30 14.81
N ARG A 139 16.38 7.97 13.71
CA ARG A 139 15.02 7.94 13.16
C ARG A 139 14.59 6.50 12.90
N CYS A 140 15.38 5.71 12.16
CA CYS A 140 15.04 4.34 11.80
C CYS A 140 14.69 3.49 13.03
N VAL A 141 15.55 3.48 14.05
CA VAL A 141 15.34 2.71 15.28
C VAL A 141 14.07 3.15 16.01
N LEU A 142 13.86 4.46 16.16
CA LEU A 142 12.67 4.99 16.83
C LEU A 142 11.37 4.63 16.09
N LEU A 143 11.38 4.67 14.75
CA LEU A 143 10.23 4.29 13.95
C LEU A 143 9.94 2.79 14.05
N CYS A 144 10.97 1.92 13.97
CA CYS A 144 10.79 0.48 14.14
C CYS A 144 10.14 0.13 15.49
N ILE A 145 10.56 0.78 16.58
CA ILE A 145 9.96 0.58 17.91
C ILE A 145 8.49 1.03 17.90
N ALA A 146 8.19 2.21 17.35
CA ALA A 146 6.83 2.73 17.26
C ALA A 146 5.91 1.82 16.44
N GLN A 147 6.40 1.29 15.32
CA GLN A 147 5.68 0.37 14.45
C GLN A 147 5.38 -0.95 15.17
N CYS A 148 6.37 -1.55 15.84
CA CYS A 148 6.18 -2.75 16.65
C CYS A 148 5.14 -2.55 17.77
N LEU A 149 5.21 -1.43 18.49
CA LEU A 149 4.22 -1.10 19.53
C LEU A 149 2.82 -0.87 18.93
N GLY A 150 2.73 -0.23 17.78
CA GLY A 150 1.46 -0.01 17.07
C GLY A 150 0.83 -1.32 16.59
N ALA A 151 1.66 -2.24 16.08
CA ALA A 151 1.20 -3.57 15.68
C ALA A 151 0.68 -4.39 16.87
N ILE A 152 1.38 -4.36 18.01
CA ILE A 152 0.92 -5.00 19.25
C ILE A 152 -0.42 -4.39 19.71
N ALA A 153 -0.57 -3.07 19.67
CA ALA A 153 -1.82 -2.39 20.00
C ALA A 153 -2.96 -2.81 19.05
N ALA A 154 -2.72 -2.84 17.75
CA ALA A 154 -3.68 -3.30 16.75
C ALA A 154 -4.13 -4.76 16.99
N SER A 155 -3.17 -5.66 17.25
CA SER A 155 -3.45 -7.05 17.57
C SER A 155 -4.24 -7.20 18.88
N ALA A 156 -3.92 -6.42 19.91
CA ALA A 156 -4.65 -6.44 21.18
C ALA A 156 -6.09 -5.93 21.02
N MET A 157 -6.29 -4.89 20.21
CA MET A 157 -7.62 -4.39 19.85
C MET A 157 -8.43 -5.46 19.10
N ALA A 158 -7.85 -6.11 18.08
CA ALA A 158 -8.51 -7.17 17.34
C ALA A 158 -8.85 -8.37 18.25
N TYR A 159 -7.91 -8.83 19.08
CA TYR A 159 -8.11 -9.92 20.03
C TYR A 159 -9.21 -9.61 21.06
N GLY A 160 -9.30 -8.37 21.54
CA GLY A 160 -10.32 -7.95 22.52
C GLY A 160 -11.71 -7.73 21.92
N LEU A 161 -11.81 -7.44 20.62
CA LEU A 161 -13.08 -7.14 19.95
C LEU A 161 -13.72 -8.35 19.26
N TYR A 162 -12.90 -9.30 18.77
CA TYR A 162 -13.39 -10.44 18.00
C TYR A 162 -13.48 -11.72 18.84
N HIS A 163 -14.55 -12.47 18.61
CA HIS A 163 -14.82 -13.70 19.38
C HIS A 163 -13.96 -14.86 18.85
N GLY A 164 -13.43 -15.67 19.76
CA GLY A 164 -12.70 -16.90 19.44
C GLY A 164 -11.18 -16.76 19.36
N GLY A 165 -10.62 -15.58 19.64
CA GLY A 165 -9.18 -15.32 19.63
C GLY A 165 -8.71 -14.57 18.38
N LEU A 166 -7.39 -14.52 18.18
CA LEU A 166 -6.76 -13.85 17.04
C LEU A 166 -6.10 -14.88 16.12
N HIS A 167 -6.56 -14.92 14.87
CA HIS A 167 -6.19 -15.87 13.82
C HIS A 167 -5.37 -15.23 12.70
N THR A 168 -4.95 -13.98 12.88
CA THR A 168 -4.16 -13.21 11.91
C THR A 168 -2.66 -13.45 11.95
N ALA A 169 -2.19 -14.42 12.75
CA ALA A 169 -0.77 -14.75 12.82
C ALA A 169 -0.23 -15.25 11.47
N THR A 170 0.98 -14.82 11.09
CA THR A 170 1.65 -15.31 9.89
C THR A 170 2.15 -16.73 10.12
N THR A 171 1.69 -17.68 9.30
CA THR A 171 2.03 -19.09 9.44
C THR A 171 2.61 -19.62 8.14
N LEU A 172 3.65 -20.44 8.27
CA LEU A 172 4.25 -21.12 7.14
C LEU A 172 3.35 -22.30 6.76
N LYS A 173 3.01 -22.42 5.47
CA LYS A 173 2.17 -23.51 4.97
C LYS A 173 2.83 -24.86 5.33
N PRO A 174 2.06 -25.85 5.85
CA PRO A 174 2.59 -27.19 6.07
C PRO A 174 3.25 -27.76 4.80
N GLY A 175 4.46 -28.28 4.95
CA GLY A 175 5.28 -28.81 3.85
C GLY A 175 6.26 -27.80 3.22
N MET A 176 6.18 -26.51 3.56
CA MET A 176 7.18 -25.51 3.14
C MET A 176 8.32 -25.44 4.15
N SER A 177 9.57 -25.44 3.66
CA SER A 177 10.76 -25.25 4.52
C SER A 177 10.90 -23.79 4.96
N PRO A 178 11.52 -23.52 6.13
CA PRO A 178 11.84 -22.15 6.55
C PRO A 178 12.65 -21.36 5.51
N ALA A 179 13.55 -22.03 4.77
CA ALA A 179 14.34 -21.41 3.70
C ALA A 179 13.46 -20.91 2.54
N GLN A 180 12.47 -21.69 2.11
CA GLN A 180 11.48 -21.25 1.13
C GLN A 180 10.67 -20.06 1.65
N GLY A 181 10.25 -20.10 2.92
CA GLY A 181 9.55 -18.99 3.57
C GLY A 181 10.38 -17.69 3.56
N VAL A 182 11.67 -17.75 3.89
CA VAL A 182 12.59 -16.60 3.79
C VAL A 182 12.65 -16.05 2.37
N ILE A 183 12.76 -16.90 1.36
CA ILE A 183 12.87 -16.47 -0.05
C ILE A 183 11.57 -15.79 -0.50
N VAL A 184 10.40 -16.36 -0.16
CA VAL A 184 9.10 -15.76 -0.48
C VAL A 184 8.99 -14.38 0.17
N GLU A 185 9.20 -14.28 1.49
CA GLU A 185 9.12 -13.00 2.20
C GLU A 185 10.15 -11.98 1.70
N MET A 186 11.35 -12.41 1.34
CA MET A 186 12.37 -11.55 0.72
C MET A 186 11.90 -10.95 -0.62
N ILE A 187 11.30 -11.75 -1.50
CA ILE A 187 10.82 -11.29 -2.81
C ILE A 187 9.65 -10.31 -2.64
N LEU A 188 8.67 -10.66 -1.79
CA LEU A 188 7.49 -9.83 -1.55
C LEU A 188 7.89 -8.48 -0.91
N THR A 189 8.73 -8.49 0.13
CA THR A 189 9.20 -7.25 0.75
C THR A 189 10.12 -6.46 -0.17
N CYS A 190 10.92 -7.10 -1.03
CA CYS A 190 11.70 -6.39 -2.05
C CYS A 190 10.78 -5.60 -2.99
N GLN A 191 9.70 -6.20 -3.46
CA GLN A 191 8.71 -5.53 -4.30
C GLN A 191 8.08 -4.34 -3.58
N LEU A 192 7.70 -4.50 -2.30
CA LEU A 192 7.17 -3.42 -1.46
C LEU A 192 8.16 -2.27 -1.27
N CYS A 193 9.36 -2.58 -0.77
CA CYS A 193 10.38 -1.57 -0.50
C CYS A 193 10.82 -0.85 -1.78
N PHE A 194 10.95 -1.57 -2.89
CA PHE A 194 11.28 -0.94 -4.18
C PHE A 194 10.17 0.00 -4.66
N THR A 195 8.90 -0.36 -4.45
CA THR A 195 7.75 0.52 -4.73
C THR A 195 7.80 1.81 -3.88
N VAL A 196 8.11 1.69 -2.59
CA VAL A 196 8.26 2.87 -1.71
C VAL A 196 9.40 3.76 -2.19
N LEU A 197 10.55 3.17 -2.54
CA LEU A 197 11.71 3.92 -3.01
C LEU A 197 11.39 4.68 -4.31
N MET A 198 10.76 4.03 -5.29
CA MET A 198 10.47 4.63 -6.59
C MET A 198 9.31 5.63 -6.57
N LEU A 199 8.29 5.44 -5.72
CA LEU A 199 7.11 6.32 -5.72
C LEU A 199 7.17 7.42 -4.67
N ALA A 200 7.80 7.17 -3.51
CA ALA A 200 7.80 8.10 -2.38
C ALA A 200 9.17 8.74 -2.11
N ALA A 201 10.27 7.98 -2.20
CA ALA A 201 11.60 8.53 -1.96
C ALA A 201 12.06 9.37 -3.16
N GLU A 202 11.90 8.85 -4.37
CA GLU A 202 12.10 9.59 -5.60
C GLU A 202 11.01 10.65 -5.78
N LYS A 203 11.41 11.90 -6.02
CA LYS A 203 10.48 13.02 -6.18
C LYS A 203 10.17 13.24 -7.65
N HIS A 204 8.90 13.09 -8.01
CA HIS A 204 8.38 13.32 -9.35
C HIS A 204 6.94 13.85 -9.27
N GLU A 205 6.37 14.28 -10.40
CA GLU A 205 5.03 14.90 -10.46
C GLU A 205 3.90 14.03 -9.87
N ALA A 206 4.10 12.70 -9.81
CA ALA A 206 3.13 11.75 -9.29
C ALA A 206 3.41 11.24 -7.87
N THR A 207 4.38 11.81 -7.14
CA THR A 207 4.70 11.39 -5.74
C THR A 207 3.48 11.51 -4.80
N PHE A 208 2.50 12.37 -5.11
CA PHE A 208 1.25 12.45 -4.32
C PHE A 208 0.36 11.20 -4.42
N LEU A 209 0.57 10.35 -5.44
CA LEU A 209 -0.08 9.05 -5.63
C LEU A 209 0.70 7.89 -4.98
N ALA A 210 1.88 8.15 -4.39
CA ALA A 210 2.70 7.10 -3.79
C ALA A 210 1.95 6.20 -2.80
N PRO A 211 1.09 6.72 -1.89
CA PRO A 211 0.29 5.89 -0.99
C PRO A 211 -0.58 4.85 -1.70
N LEU A 212 -1.15 5.18 -2.87
CA LEU A 212 -1.92 4.24 -3.69
C LEU A 212 -1.05 3.10 -4.20
N GLY A 213 0.08 3.44 -4.82
CA GLY A 213 0.99 2.44 -5.37
C GLY A 213 1.58 1.53 -4.28
N ILE A 214 1.91 2.10 -3.11
CA ILE A 214 2.41 1.35 -1.95
C ILE A 214 1.36 0.38 -1.41
N GLY A 215 0.11 0.83 -1.24
CA GLY A 215 -0.96 -0.07 -0.80
C GLY A 215 -1.35 -1.13 -1.83
N LEU A 216 -1.31 -0.80 -3.13
CA LEU A 216 -1.48 -1.79 -4.21
C LEU A 216 -0.32 -2.79 -4.28
N SER A 217 0.89 -2.38 -3.91
CA SER A 217 2.04 -3.26 -3.78
C SER A 217 1.84 -4.27 -2.64
N VAL A 218 1.33 -3.85 -1.48
CA VAL A 218 0.92 -4.79 -0.42
C VAL A 218 -0.22 -5.68 -0.90
N PHE A 219 -1.22 -5.14 -1.60
CA PHE A 219 -2.32 -5.94 -2.17
C PHE A 219 -1.81 -7.11 -3.03
N ILE A 220 -0.92 -6.86 -4.00
CA ILE A 220 -0.37 -7.94 -4.84
C ILE A 220 0.56 -8.86 -4.06
N GLY A 221 1.28 -8.33 -3.07
CA GLY A 221 2.12 -9.12 -2.18
C GLY A 221 1.32 -10.12 -1.35
N GLU A 222 0.18 -9.70 -0.80
CA GLU A 222 -0.76 -10.55 -0.07
C GLU A 222 -1.42 -11.60 -0.98
N LEU A 223 -1.83 -11.21 -2.20
CA LEU A 223 -2.35 -12.18 -3.18
C LEU A 223 -1.38 -13.33 -3.44
N ALA A 224 -0.08 -13.03 -3.47
CA ALA A 224 0.97 -14.01 -3.68
C ALA A 224 1.39 -14.75 -2.39
N GLY A 225 1.38 -14.07 -1.24
CA GLY A 225 2.03 -14.54 -0.02
C GLY A 225 1.13 -15.20 1.02
N VAL A 226 -0.14 -14.79 1.14
CA VAL A 226 -1.04 -15.22 2.24
C VAL A 226 -1.10 -16.74 2.37
N PHE A 227 -1.23 -17.45 1.25
CA PHE A 227 -1.37 -18.90 1.26
C PHE A 227 -0.10 -19.66 1.67
N TRP A 228 1.08 -19.08 1.44
CA TRP A 228 2.36 -19.76 1.63
C TRP A 228 3.03 -19.42 2.96
N THR A 229 3.02 -18.15 3.35
CA THR A 229 3.71 -17.64 4.54
C THR A 229 2.80 -16.81 5.46
N GLY A 230 1.52 -16.65 5.10
CA GLY A 230 0.61 -15.71 5.74
C GLY A 230 0.78 -14.27 5.28
N GLY A 231 1.67 -13.99 4.31
CA GLY A 231 1.90 -12.65 3.77
C GLY A 231 2.37 -11.68 4.84
N SER A 232 3.60 -11.87 5.34
CA SER A 232 4.12 -10.97 6.36
C SER A 232 4.47 -9.62 5.75
N MET A 233 5.49 -9.61 4.91
CA MET A 233 6.20 -8.45 4.34
C MET A 233 6.74 -7.43 5.35
N ASN A 234 6.29 -7.47 6.60
CA ASN A 234 6.40 -6.46 7.63
C ASN A 234 6.65 -7.15 8.99
N PRO A 235 7.86 -7.01 9.58
CA PRO A 235 8.19 -7.64 10.86
C PRO A 235 7.24 -7.24 12.01
N ALA A 236 6.75 -6.01 12.05
CA ALA A 236 5.81 -5.57 13.08
C ALA A 236 4.45 -6.27 12.94
N ARG A 237 3.94 -6.44 11.72
CA ARG A 237 2.70 -7.18 11.40
C ARG A 237 2.74 -8.62 11.85
N SER A 238 3.90 -9.28 11.79
CA SER A 238 4.08 -10.65 12.32
C SER A 238 4.30 -10.68 13.82
N LEU A 239 5.00 -9.70 14.38
CA LEU A 239 5.28 -9.60 15.81
C LEU A 239 4.01 -9.38 16.65
N GLY A 240 3.14 -8.47 16.23
CA GLY A 240 1.95 -8.07 17.00
C GLY A 240 1.08 -9.25 17.44
N PRO A 241 0.57 -10.07 16.51
CA PRO A 241 -0.26 -11.23 16.84
C PRO A 241 0.48 -12.25 17.70
N ALA A 242 1.77 -12.49 17.45
CA ALA A 242 2.58 -13.44 18.21
C ALA A 242 2.75 -13.02 19.68
N VAL A 243 2.97 -11.72 19.92
CA VAL A 243 3.05 -11.16 21.29
C VAL A 243 1.72 -11.28 22.01
N VAL A 244 0.61 -10.90 21.37
CA VAL A 244 -0.72 -10.87 22.02
C VAL A 244 -1.24 -12.28 22.32
N THR A 245 -0.97 -13.24 21.43
CA THR A 245 -1.36 -14.65 21.61
C THR A 245 -0.35 -15.48 22.41
N LEU A 246 0.80 -14.89 22.78
CA LEU A 246 1.92 -15.58 23.43
C LEU A 246 2.36 -16.84 22.66
N SER A 247 2.26 -16.81 21.33
CA SER A 247 2.54 -17.94 20.44
C SER A 247 3.54 -17.55 19.36
N PHE A 248 4.74 -18.12 19.45
CA PHE A 248 5.82 -17.91 18.50
C PHE A 248 6.21 -19.25 17.88
N PRO A 249 5.96 -19.48 16.58
CA PRO A 249 6.49 -20.66 15.92
C PRO A 249 8.03 -20.61 15.93
N SER A 250 8.68 -21.77 15.96
CA SER A 250 10.16 -21.86 15.95
C SER A 250 10.79 -21.17 14.72
N TYR A 251 10.05 -21.08 13.63
CA TYR A 251 10.44 -20.38 12.40
C TYR A 251 10.07 -18.88 12.38
N HIS A 252 9.58 -18.28 13.47
CA HIS A 252 9.13 -16.87 13.49
C HIS A 252 10.22 -15.89 13.00
N TRP A 253 11.50 -16.25 13.15
CA TRP A 253 12.64 -15.48 12.66
C TRP A 253 12.62 -15.23 11.13
N ILE A 254 11.92 -16.06 10.33
CA ILE A 254 11.82 -15.84 8.89
C ILE A 254 11.10 -14.53 8.55
N TYR A 255 10.16 -14.09 9.39
CA TYR A 255 9.41 -12.83 9.25
C TYR A 255 10.21 -11.60 9.67
N TRP A 256 11.46 -11.80 10.10
CA TRP A 256 12.44 -10.74 10.31
C TRP A 256 13.49 -10.79 9.20
N VAL A 257 14.11 -11.95 9.00
CA VAL A 257 15.20 -12.14 8.05
C VAL A 257 14.74 -11.94 6.61
N GLY A 258 13.60 -12.52 6.22
CA GLY A 258 13.03 -12.37 4.88
C GLY A 258 12.77 -10.90 4.54
N PRO A 259 11.94 -10.18 5.33
CA PRO A 259 11.67 -8.77 5.06
C PRO A 259 12.90 -7.86 5.09
N ILE A 260 13.84 -8.05 6.04
CA ILE A 260 15.07 -7.25 6.09
C ILE A 260 15.98 -7.52 4.88
N ALA A 261 16.08 -8.79 4.44
CA ALA A 261 16.81 -9.14 3.22
C ALA A 261 16.14 -8.51 1.97
N GLY A 262 14.80 -8.52 1.92
CA GLY A 262 14.03 -7.87 0.85
C GLY A 262 14.25 -6.36 0.80
N ALA A 263 14.24 -5.69 1.97
CA ALA A 263 14.59 -4.28 2.08
C ALA A 263 16.01 -3.97 1.56
N GLY A 264 16.99 -4.81 1.95
CA GLY A 264 18.37 -4.71 1.45
C GLY A 264 18.47 -4.87 -0.07
N LEU A 265 17.79 -5.88 -0.63
CA LEU A 265 17.78 -6.13 -2.07
C LEU A 265 17.14 -4.96 -2.84
N ALA A 266 16.00 -4.44 -2.37
CA ALA A 266 15.36 -3.27 -2.95
C ALA A 266 16.27 -2.05 -2.94
N SER A 267 16.98 -1.79 -1.83
CA SER A 267 17.95 -0.70 -1.73
C SER A 267 19.16 -0.87 -2.67
N ILE A 268 19.63 -2.10 -2.89
CA ILE A 268 20.70 -2.39 -3.86
C ILE A 268 20.22 -2.09 -5.28
N ILE A 269 19.05 -2.60 -5.66
CA ILE A 269 18.46 -2.37 -6.99
C ILE A 269 18.26 -0.86 -7.20
N TYR A 270 17.67 -0.16 -6.23
CA TYR A 270 17.47 1.29 -6.28
C TYR A 270 18.79 2.05 -6.49
N LYS A 271 19.83 1.73 -5.72
CA LYS A 271 21.14 2.37 -5.89
C LYS A 271 21.76 2.07 -7.25
N LEU A 272 21.59 0.85 -7.76
CA LEU A 272 22.09 0.46 -9.08
C LEU A 272 21.41 1.28 -10.19
N ILE A 273 20.08 1.39 -10.19
CA ILE A 273 19.37 2.17 -11.22
C ILE A 273 19.66 3.67 -11.11
N LYS A 274 19.88 4.21 -9.90
CA LYS A 274 20.33 5.60 -9.70
C LYS A 274 21.76 5.80 -10.21
N ALA A 275 22.65 4.84 -10.00
CA ALA A 275 24.02 4.89 -10.53
C ALA A 275 24.05 4.76 -12.07
N LEU A 276 23.05 4.11 -12.66
CA LEU A 276 22.85 4.04 -14.11
C LEU A 276 22.07 5.23 -14.68
N GLU A 277 21.74 6.22 -13.85
CA GLU A 277 20.96 7.41 -14.25
C GLU A 277 19.71 7.04 -15.06
N TYR A 278 18.87 6.17 -14.51
CA TYR A 278 17.69 5.62 -15.21
C TYR A 278 16.77 6.68 -15.83
N GLU A 279 16.79 7.91 -15.32
CA GLU A 279 16.06 9.06 -15.85
C GLU A 279 16.52 9.44 -17.26
N THR A 280 17.79 9.22 -17.58
CA THR A 280 18.37 9.50 -18.89
C THR A 280 17.91 8.53 -19.97
N ALA A 281 17.42 7.34 -19.58
CA ALA A 281 16.90 6.35 -20.52
C ALA A 281 15.63 6.82 -21.27
N GLN A 282 15.00 7.91 -20.80
CA GLN A 282 13.82 8.52 -21.43
C GLN A 282 14.13 9.79 -22.23
N LEU A 283 15.39 10.25 -22.24
CA LEU A 283 15.78 11.43 -23.02
C LEU A 283 15.69 11.13 -24.51
N SER A 284 15.14 12.08 -25.27
CA SER A 284 15.19 12.04 -26.73
C SER A 284 16.64 12.20 -27.21
N GLU A 285 16.95 11.72 -28.43
CA GLU A 285 18.29 11.89 -29.02
C GLU A 285 18.80 13.33 -28.98
N GLY A 286 17.90 14.31 -29.13
CA GLY A 286 18.23 15.74 -29.04
C GLY A 286 18.62 16.20 -27.64
N GLU A 287 18.08 15.58 -26.60
CA GLU A 287 18.40 15.90 -25.19
C GLU A 287 19.67 15.20 -24.72
N MET A 288 19.98 14.02 -25.26
CA MET A 288 21.24 13.31 -24.97
C MET A 288 22.49 14.08 -25.45
N HIS A 289 22.36 14.88 -26.51
CA HIS A 289 23.46 15.65 -27.09
C HIS A 289 23.56 17.10 -26.60
N ALA A 290 22.65 17.55 -25.73
CA ALA A 290 22.81 18.83 -25.06
C ALA A 290 24.00 18.75 -24.10
N HIS A 291 25.07 19.50 -24.41
CA HIS A 291 26.34 19.50 -23.67
C HIS A 291 26.14 19.60 -22.14
N PRO A 292 27.04 19.00 -21.33
CA PRO A 292 27.02 19.18 -19.89
C PRO A 292 27.08 20.68 -19.58
N VAL A 293 26.08 21.20 -18.87
CA VAL A 293 26.20 22.51 -18.23
C VAL A 293 27.40 22.41 -17.29
N GLU A 294 28.42 23.26 -17.52
CA GLU A 294 29.64 23.28 -16.72
C GLU A 294 29.29 23.34 -15.22
N ASP A 295 29.73 22.33 -14.46
CA ASP A 295 29.49 22.16 -13.01
C ASP A 295 30.19 23.22 -12.12
N SER A 296 30.55 24.39 -12.66
CA SER A 296 31.27 25.42 -11.91
C SER A 296 30.45 26.09 -10.79
N GLU A 297 29.13 25.86 -10.71
CA GLU A 297 28.27 26.49 -9.70
C GLU A 297 27.89 25.57 -8.51
N LYS A 298 28.22 24.27 -8.55
CA LYS A 298 27.93 23.33 -7.44
C LYS A 298 29.04 23.21 -6.39
N ALA A 299 30.21 23.81 -6.60
CA ALA A 299 31.37 23.66 -5.73
C ALA A 299 31.39 24.56 -4.47
N SER A 300 30.40 25.45 -4.26
CA SER A 300 30.43 26.44 -3.16
C SER A 300 29.31 26.34 -2.12
N GLY A 301 28.54 25.24 -2.06
CA GLY A 301 27.35 25.16 -1.21
C GLY A 301 27.20 23.88 -0.39
N HIS A 302 27.71 23.92 0.86
CA HIS A 302 27.23 23.17 2.02
C HIS A 302 27.34 21.62 2.02
N THR A 303 28.30 21.12 2.81
CA THR A 303 28.38 19.74 3.29
C THR A 303 27.25 19.45 4.29
N GLY A 304 26.17 18.84 3.82
CA GLY A 304 25.10 18.25 4.65
C GLY A 304 24.53 17.00 3.95
N PRO A 305 24.11 15.95 4.68
CA PRO A 305 23.70 14.71 4.03
C PRO A 305 22.36 14.89 3.31
N CYS A 306 22.33 14.53 2.02
CA CYS A 306 21.15 14.31 1.17
C CYS A 306 20.32 15.54 0.78
N GLU A 307 20.90 16.46 0.02
CA GLU A 307 20.18 17.25 -0.99
C GLU A 307 20.78 17.00 -2.39
N CYS A 308 20.31 15.96 -3.06
CA CYS A 308 20.47 15.67 -4.49
C CYS A 308 19.36 14.65 -4.80
N MET A 309 18.35 14.86 -5.64
CA MET A 309 18.30 15.58 -6.91
C MET A 309 16.86 16.11 -7.10
N CYS A 310 16.70 17.42 -7.26
CA CYS A 310 15.54 17.99 -7.94
C CYS A 310 16.05 18.49 -9.30
N PHE A 311 15.87 17.70 -10.36
CA PHE A 311 15.99 18.22 -11.71
C PHE A 311 14.71 19.00 -12.01
N LYS A 312 14.77 20.34 -11.91
CA LYS A 312 13.79 21.20 -12.55
C LYS A 312 13.98 21.05 -14.06
N VAL A 313 13.12 20.27 -14.71
CA VAL A 313 12.91 20.43 -16.15
C VAL A 313 12.18 21.76 -16.33
N ALA A 314 12.94 22.80 -16.63
CA ALA A 314 12.41 24.07 -17.08
C ALA A 314 11.86 23.86 -18.50
N ALA A 315 10.56 23.61 -18.62
CA ALA A 315 9.84 23.81 -19.86
C ALA A 315 9.80 25.33 -20.18
N GLN A 316 10.89 25.84 -20.76
CA GLN A 316 10.89 27.12 -21.46
C GLN A 316 10.44 26.87 -22.90
N GLY A 317 9.18 27.16 -23.19
CA GLY A 317 8.66 27.07 -24.54
C GLY A 317 7.23 27.59 -24.64
N GLN A 318 7.11 28.83 -25.10
CA GLN A 318 5.94 29.45 -25.73
C GLN A 318 4.94 30.22 -24.84
N SER A 319 5.26 31.51 -24.72
CA SER A 319 4.46 32.64 -25.24
C SER A 319 2.98 32.76 -24.85
N SER A 320 2.74 33.63 -23.86
CA SER A 320 1.74 34.71 -23.88
C SER A 320 0.49 34.56 -24.74
N ALA A 321 -0.66 34.28 -24.11
CA ALA A 321 -1.87 35.09 -24.27
C ALA A 321 -2.92 34.69 -23.20
N ALA A 322 -3.25 35.65 -22.35
CA ALA A 322 -4.38 35.60 -21.43
C ALA A 322 -5.69 35.45 -22.19
N SER A 323 -6.60 34.58 -21.70
CA SER A 323 -8.04 34.85 -21.71
C SER A 323 -8.77 33.85 -20.81
N THR A 324 -9.27 34.39 -19.71
CA THR A 324 -10.32 33.89 -18.83
C THR A 324 -11.47 33.25 -19.61
N LEU A 325 -11.89 32.03 -19.25
CA LEU A 325 -13.22 31.54 -19.61
C LEU A 325 -13.96 31.04 -18.36
N GLN A 326 -14.98 31.81 -17.99
CA GLN A 326 -16.01 31.41 -17.04
C GLN A 326 -16.92 30.37 -17.68
N VAL A 327 -17.22 29.30 -16.95
CA VAL A 327 -18.27 28.35 -17.28
C VAL A 327 -19.59 28.90 -16.75
N ALA A 328 -20.46 29.35 -17.66
CA ALA A 328 -21.87 29.59 -17.40
C ALA A 328 -22.70 28.77 -18.39
N THR A 329 -23.59 27.96 -17.83
CA THR A 329 -24.56 27.08 -18.47
C THR A 329 -25.67 27.89 -19.17
N THR A 330 -26.05 27.52 -20.40
CA THR A 330 -27.39 27.05 -20.84
C THR A 330 -27.62 27.24 -22.35
N ASP A 331 -28.19 26.19 -22.96
CA ASP A 331 -29.13 26.13 -24.11
C ASP A 331 -29.01 27.09 -25.31
N ALA A 332 -28.83 26.51 -26.51
CA ALA A 332 -29.87 26.40 -27.55
C ALA A 332 -29.32 26.29 -29.00
N ARG A 333 -29.69 25.18 -29.66
CA ARG A 333 -30.06 25.00 -31.09
C ARG A 333 -29.62 26.08 -32.12
N LYS A 334 -28.81 25.68 -33.13
CA LYS A 334 -29.23 25.35 -34.54
C LYS A 334 -28.04 25.35 -35.54
N SER A 335 -27.92 24.20 -36.22
CA SER A 335 -27.79 24.02 -37.69
C SER A 335 -26.60 24.52 -38.51
N SER A 336 -26.12 23.57 -39.34
CA SER A 336 -25.56 23.69 -40.72
C SER A 336 -24.04 23.48 -40.81
N SER A 337 -23.61 22.26 -41.14
CA SER A 337 -23.26 21.76 -42.49
C SER A 337 -21.73 21.72 -42.65
N LEU A 338 -21.12 20.55 -42.81
CA LEU A 338 -20.54 20.08 -44.08
C LEU A 338 -20.30 18.55 -44.04
N VAL A 339 -20.37 17.95 -45.24
CA VAL A 339 -20.72 16.57 -45.61
C VAL A 339 -19.49 15.63 -45.74
N PRO A 340 -19.64 14.28 -45.57
CA PRO A 340 -18.56 13.29 -45.66
C PRO A 340 -18.51 12.48 -46.98
N THR A 341 -17.40 11.79 -47.25
CA THR A 341 -17.21 10.84 -48.37
C THR A 341 -17.08 9.39 -47.89
N LYS A 342 -17.79 8.47 -48.58
CA LYS A 342 -17.88 7.01 -48.39
C LYS A 342 -17.23 6.27 -49.58
N SER A 343 -16.73 5.05 -49.35
CA SER A 343 -16.65 3.93 -50.32
C SER A 343 -16.40 2.62 -49.54
N THR A 344 -17.39 1.73 -49.28
CA THR A 344 -17.86 0.52 -50.03
C THR A 344 -16.84 -0.63 -50.11
N LYS A 345 -17.14 -1.95 -50.01
CA LYS A 345 -18.33 -2.85 -49.91
C LYS A 345 -17.81 -4.30 -49.67
N SER A 346 -18.51 -5.18 -48.94
CA SER A 346 -19.13 -6.46 -49.40
C SER A 346 -18.79 -7.59 -48.38
N GLY A 347 -19.65 -8.53 -47.94
CA GLY A 347 -20.98 -8.96 -48.39
C GLY A 347 -21.71 -9.83 -47.34
N ASN A 348 -23.00 -10.06 -47.64
CA ASN A 348 -24.10 -10.64 -46.85
C ASN A 348 -24.04 -12.17 -46.65
N SER A 349 -24.70 -12.68 -45.59
CA SER A 349 -25.98 -13.43 -45.73
C SER A 349 -26.66 -13.76 -44.40
N GLU A 350 -27.98 -13.54 -44.39
CA GLU A 350 -29.03 -13.76 -43.38
C GLU A 350 -29.19 -15.25 -42.96
N VAL A 351 -29.83 -15.62 -41.85
CA VAL A 351 -31.31 -15.82 -41.75
C VAL A 351 -31.78 -15.99 -40.28
N LYS A 352 -32.76 -15.13 -39.91
CA LYS A 352 -33.97 -15.25 -39.03
C LYS A 352 -34.36 -16.69 -38.55
N LYS A 353 -35.01 -16.94 -37.40
CA LYS A 353 -36.22 -16.31 -36.80
C LYS A 353 -36.65 -17.04 -35.49
N THR A 354 -37.25 -16.26 -34.58
CA THR A 354 -38.44 -16.53 -33.70
C THR A 354 -38.36 -17.36 -32.40
N GLU A 355 -38.92 -16.72 -31.37
CA GLU A 355 -39.21 -17.09 -29.97
C GLU A 355 -40.25 -18.21 -29.78
N THR A 356 -40.23 -18.88 -28.62
CA THR A 356 -41.42 -19.09 -27.76
C THR A 356 -41.05 -19.63 -26.36
N VAL A 357 -41.68 -19.05 -25.34
CA VAL A 357 -41.63 -19.39 -23.91
C VAL A 357 -42.75 -20.37 -23.58
N VAL A 358 -42.47 -21.44 -22.82
CA VAL A 358 -43.46 -22.24 -22.06
C VAL A 358 -42.82 -22.75 -20.76
N GLU A 359 -43.57 -22.63 -19.67
CA GLU A 359 -43.21 -22.85 -18.25
C GLU A 359 -43.87 -24.14 -17.68
N GLU A 360 -43.18 -24.77 -16.72
CA GLU A 360 -43.64 -25.71 -15.64
C GLU A 360 -44.19 -27.13 -15.96
N PRO A 361 -44.31 -28.09 -14.98
CA PRO A 361 -43.75 -28.18 -13.62
C PRO A 361 -43.20 -29.58 -13.15
N ALA A 362 -42.50 -29.52 -12.00
CA ALA A 362 -42.23 -30.49 -10.92
C ALA A 362 -42.52 -32.02 -11.06
N LYS A 363 -41.51 -32.84 -10.72
CA LYS A 363 -41.66 -34.16 -10.02
C LYS A 363 -40.45 -34.49 -9.13
N THR A 364 -40.75 -34.56 -7.83
CA THR A 364 -40.26 -35.32 -6.66
C THR A 364 -39.00 -36.24 -6.71
N GLN A 365 -38.19 -36.17 -5.65
CA GLN A 365 -36.94 -36.92 -5.31
C GLN A 365 -37.11 -38.44 -5.04
N PRO A 366 -36.02 -39.23 -4.84
CA PRO A 366 -35.51 -39.48 -3.47
C PRO A 366 -33.96 -39.64 -3.32
N LYS A 367 -33.51 -39.60 -2.05
CA LYS A 367 -32.13 -39.59 -1.49
C LYS A 367 -31.53 -41.03 -1.29
N PRO A 368 -30.31 -41.23 -0.72
CA PRO A 368 -29.07 -41.64 -1.41
C PRO A 368 -28.54 -43.06 -1.01
N ALA A 369 -27.50 -43.56 -1.70
CA ALA A 369 -26.69 -44.72 -1.27
C ALA A 369 -25.19 -44.57 -1.65
N PRO A 370 -24.23 -45.13 -0.86
CA PRO A 370 -22.80 -44.85 -0.98
C PRO A 370 -21.97 -45.97 -1.63
N ALA A 371 -20.68 -45.66 -1.88
CA ALA A 371 -19.48 -46.52 -1.99
C ALA A 371 -18.84 -46.76 -3.38
N ALA A 372 -17.49 -46.72 -3.32
CA ALA A 372 -16.47 -47.28 -4.21
C ALA A 372 -16.16 -46.56 -5.55
N ASP A 373 -14.93 -46.52 -6.08
CA ASP A 373 -13.54 -46.59 -5.57
C ASP A 373 -12.66 -46.56 -6.83
N ASP A 374 -12.09 -45.41 -7.21
CA ASP A 374 -11.23 -45.35 -8.39
C ASP A 374 -10.17 -44.24 -8.18
N GLY A 375 -8.97 -44.67 -7.78
CA GLY A 375 -7.90 -43.80 -7.30
C GLY A 375 -7.10 -43.07 -8.36
N PHE A 376 -6.29 -42.12 -7.89
CA PHE A 376 -5.10 -41.63 -8.57
C PHE A 376 -4.19 -40.90 -7.55
N PHE A 377 -2.95 -41.36 -7.39
CA PHE A 377 -1.88 -40.95 -6.44
C PHE A 377 -2.13 -41.33 -4.96
N GLY A 378 -1.36 -42.22 -4.31
CA GLY A 378 0.02 -42.66 -4.53
C GLY A 378 0.84 -42.33 -3.28
N GLU A 379 1.08 -43.35 -2.46
CA GLU A 379 1.81 -43.38 -1.19
C GLU A 379 3.17 -42.67 -1.20
N MET A 380 3.57 -42.06 -0.07
CA MET A 380 4.84 -42.40 0.61
C MET A 380 5.10 -41.60 1.91
N TYR A 381 5.68 -42.31 2.88
CA TYR A 381 6.29 -41.92 4.16
C TYR A 381 5.41 -41.90 5.41
N ALA A 382 5.40 -43.08 6.05
CA ALA A 382 5.28 -43.27 7.49
C ALA A 382 6.65 -43.01 8.16
N ASP A 383 6.64 -42.13 9.16
CA ASP A 383 7.21 -42.31 10.51
C ASP A 383 6.52 -41.30 11.45
#